data_AF-A0A229RL12-F1
#
_entry.id   AF-A0A229RL12-F1
#
_cell.length_a   1.000
_cell.length_b   1.000
_cell.length_c   1.000
_cell.angle_alpha   90.00
_cell.angle_beta   90.00
_cell.angle_gamma   90.00
#
_symmetry.space_group_name_H-M   'P 1'
#
loop_
_entity.id
_entity.type
_entity.pdbx_description
1 polymer ?
#
loop_
_entity_poly.entity_id
_entity_poly.type
_entity_poly.pdbx_seq_one_letter_code
_entity_poly.pdbx_strand_id
1 'polypeptide(L)' 'MPRLGKSLGYTGTYTVEREVITHHTLVATWPFGAGSRQTRWATLIAGNDSADVLRLSGPPDRSAQFLLTWHRTT' A
#
# COMPACT_ATOMS: atom_id res chain seq x y z
N MET A 1 -4.69 -19.06 -23.86
CA MET A 1 -4.99 -18.40 -22.56
C MET A 1 -3.70 -17.83 -22.00
N PRO A 2 -3.58 -16.51 -21.73
CA PRO A 2 -2.40 -15.99 -21.07
C PRO A 2 -2.37 -16.47 -19.62
N ARG A 3 -1.24 -17.01 -19.18
CA ARG A 3 -1.02 -17.47 -17.80
C ARG A 3 -1.13 -16.27 -16.84
N LEU A 4 -2.09 -16.31 -15.93
CA LEU A 4 -2.19 -15.42 -14.76
C LEU A 4 -1.01 -15.72 -13.82
N GLY A 5 0.16 -15.20 -14.15
CA GLY A 5 1.41 -15.41 -13.41
C GLY A 5 2.15 -14.11 -13.14
N LYS A 6 1.46 -12.97 -13.06
CA LYS A 6 2.06 -11.72 -12.60
C LYS A 6 1.76 -11.60 -11.11
N SER A 7 2.72 -12.01 -10.29
CA SER A 7 2.75 -11.69 -8.86
C SER A 7 2.57 -10.18 -8.71
N LEU A 8 1.50 -9.74 -8.06
CA LEU A 8 1.35 -8.34 -7.68
C LEU A 8 2.36 -8.09 -6.56
N GLY A 9 3.55 -7.64 -6.94
CA GLY A 9 4.69 -7.48 -6.05
C GLY A 9 5.29 -6.11 -6.27
N TYR A 10 5.60 -5.45 -5.17
CA TYR A 10 6.55 -4.35 -5.19
C TYR A 10 7.72 -4.68 -4.28
N THR A 11 8.91 -4.23 -4.66
CA THR A 11 10.10 -4.26 -3.81
C THR A 11 10.67 -2.86 -3.72
N GLY A 12 11.26 -2.54 -2.57
CA GLY A 12 11.77 -1.21 -2.31
C GLY A 12 11.98 -0.96 -0.83
N THR A 13 12.06 0.30 -0.46
CA THR A 13 12.13 0.74 0.94
C THR A 13 10.93 1.62 1.25
N TYR A 14 10.65 1.81 2.53
CA TYR A 14 9.65 2.76 2.98
C TYR A 14 10.14 3.50 4.22
N THR A 15 9.66 4.73 4.39
CA THR A 15 9.78 5.47 5.64
C THR A 15 8.40 5.71 6.23
N VAL A 16 8.30 5.70 7.55
CA VAL A 16 7.06 5.99 8.27
C VAL A 16 7.31 7.20 9.18
N GLU A 17 6.47 8.21 9.03
CA GLU A 17 6.45 9.37 9.91
C GLU A 17 5.01 9.62 10.37
N ARG A 18 4.75 9.37 11.66
CA ARG A 18 3.39 9.35 12.23
C ARG A 18 2.48 8.39 11.43
N GLU A 19 1.45 8.92 10.79
CA GLU A 19 0.46 8.19 10.01
C GLU A 19 0.74 8.26 8.51
N VAL A 20 1.94 8.68 8.09
CA VAL A 20 2.29 8.84 6.68
C VAL A 20 3.41 7.86 6.32
N ILE A 21 3.17 7.05 5.30
CA ILE A 21 4.14 6.12 4.72
C ILE A 21 4.59 6.66 3.37
N THR A 22 5.90 6.74 3.18
CA THR A 22 6.48 7.08 1.88
C THR A 22 7.21 5.87 1.32
N HIS A 23 6.68 5.32 0.23
CA HIS A 23 7.25 4.18 -0.47
C HIS A 23 8.26 4.65 -1.52
N HIS A 24 9.44 4.03 -1.52
CA HIS A 24 10.49 4.17 -2.53
C HIS A 24 10.52 2.89 -3.35
N THR A 25 9.86 2.90 -4.50
CA THR A 25 9.58 1.69 -5.26
C THR A 25 10.70 1.42 -6.25
N LEU A 26 11.36 0.26 -6.16
CA LEU A 26 12.40 -0.17 -7.10
C LEU A 26 11.79 -0.96 -8.26
N VAL A 27 11.00 -1.98 -7.94
CA VAL A 27 10.25 -2.80 -8.89
C VAL A 27 8.82 -2.86 -8.43
N ALA A 28 7.86 -2.74 -9.34
CA ALA A 28 6.45 -2.77 -8.98
C ALA A 28 5.55 -3.25 -10.11
N THR A 29 4.46 -3.88 -9.71
CA THR A 29 3.23 -3.95 -10.49
C THR A 29 2.27 -2.83 -10.10
N TRP A 30 1.29 -2.57 -10.97
CA TRP A 30 0.16 -1.69 -10.66
C TRP A 30 -0.46 -2.04 -9.29
N PRO A 31 -0.84 -1.06 -8.45
CA PRO A 31 -0.88 0.39 -8.68
C PRO A 31 0.40 1.14 -8.30
N PHE A 32 1.49 0.43 -8.01
CA PHE A 32 2.78 1.05 -7.73
C PHE A 32 3.53 1.31 -9.04
N GLY A 33 4.15 2.49 -9.17
CA GLY A 33 5.02 2.80 -10.31
C GLY A 33 6.46 2.41 -10.02
N ALA A 34 7.12 1.63 -10.89
CA ALA A 34 8.54 1.35 -10.74
C ALA A 34 9.36 2.66 -10.79
N GLY A 35 10.36 2.80 -9.91
CA GLY A 35 11.14 4.02 -9.75
C GLY A 35 10.38 5.20 -9.12
N SER A 36 9.12 5.01 -8.72
CA SER A 36 8.31 6.10 -8.16
C SER A 36 8.45 6.21 -6.64
N ARG A 37 8.29 7.46 -6.16
CA ARG A 37 8.08 7.76 -4.75
C ARG A 37 6.59 8.04 -4.53
N GLN A 38 5.94 7.28 -3.67
CA GLN A 38 4.51 7.43 -3.38
C GLN A 38 4.27 7.64 -1.89
N THR A 39 3.56 8.71 -1.56
CA THR A 39 3.14 9.01 -0.19
C THR A 39 1.71 8.54 0.02
N ARG A 40 1.48 7.84 1.13
CA ARG A 40 0.17 7.30 1.52
C ARG A 40 -0.10 7.53 2.99
N TRP A 41 -1.36 7.74 3.34
CA TRP A 41 -1.80 7.85 4.74
C TRP A 41 -2.20 6.48 5.23
N ALA A 42 -1.67 6.11 6.39
CA ALA A 42 -1.86 4.83 7.04
C ALA A 42 -2.84 4.97 8.19
N THR A 43 -3.93 4.21 8.11
CA THR A 43 -4.88 4.05 9.21
C THR A 43 -4.85 2.60 9.66
N LEU A 44 -4.53 2.37 10.93
CA LEU A 44 -4.66 1.07 11.55
C LEU A 44 -6.05 0.96 12.18
N ILE A 45 -6.83 -0.01 11.71
CA ILE A 45 -8.17 -0.30 12.23
C ILE A 45 -8.03 -1.57 13.08
N ALA A 46 -8.21 -1.40 14.39
CA ALA A 46 -8.18 -2.51 15.33
C ALA A 46 -9.33 -3.49 15.01
N GLY A 47 -8.99 -4.76 14.85
CA GLY A 47 -9.99 -5.80 14.74
C GLY A 47 -10.42 -6.25 16.13
N ASN A 48 -11.61 -5.88 16.59
CA ASN A 48 -12.19 -6.59 17.74
C ASN A 48 -12.44 -8.04 17.30
N ASP A 49 -11.69 -8.97 17.88
CA ASP A 49 -11.70 -10.42 17.57
C ASP A 49 -11.26 -10.81 16.15
N SER A 50 -10.62 -9.91 15.40
CA SER A 50 -10.09 -10.17 14.05
C SER A 50 -8.70 -9.57 13.86
N ALA A 51 -7.98 -9.96 12.81
CA ALA A 51 -6.66 -9.40 12.52
C ALA A 51 -6.74 -7.90 12.23
N ASP A 52 -5.80 -7.12 12.78
CA ASP A 52 -5.66 -5.69 12.49
C ASP A 52 -5.63 -5.44 10.98
N VAL A 53 -6.35 -4.40 10.56
CA VAL A 53 -6.41 -3.98 9.17
C VAL A 53 -5.61 -2.69 9.00
N LEU A 54 -4.60 -2.74 8.13
CA LEU A 54 -3.90 -1.56 7.67
C LEU A 54 -4.55 -1.06 6.38
N ARG A 55 -5.04 0.18 6.40
CA ARG A 55 -5.55 0.86 5.21
C ARG A 55 -4.56 1.96 4.79
N LEU A 56 -4.14 1.92 3.52
CA LEU A 56 -3.36 2.98 2.90
C LEU A 56 -4.21 3.74 1.87
N SER A 57 -4.29 5.06 2.03
CA SER A 57 -4.98 5.95 1.10
C SER A 57 -4.01 6.94 0.43
N GLY A 58 -4.48 7.60 -0.63
CA GLY A 58 -3.77 8.75 -1.18
C GLY A 58 -3.92 9.98 -0.28
N PRO A 59 -3.34 11.13 -0.69
CA PRO A 59 -3.59 12.41 -0.07
C PRO A 59 -5.09 12.73 0.03
N PRO A 60 -5.59 13.23 1.18
CA PRO A 60 -7.02 13.42 1.42
C PRO A 60 -7.67 14.45 0.49
N ASP A 61 -6.88 15.34 -0.13
CA ASP A 61 -7.29 16.37 -1.07
C ASP A 61 -7.46 15.87 -2.52
N ARG A 62 -7.14 14.61 -2.81
CA ARG A 62 -7.24 14.03 -4.16
C ARG A 62 -8.65 13.52 -4.45
N SER A 63 -9.19 13.88 -5.61
CA SER A 63 -10.53 13.52 -6.10
C SER A 63 -10.71 12.04 -6.46
N ALA A 64 -9.63 11.33 -6.78
CA ALA A 64 -9.62 9.89 -7.01
C ALA A 64 -8.42 9.27 -6.29
N GLN A 65 -8.67 8.20 -5.53
CA GLN A 65 -7.65 7.56 -4.70
C GLN A 65 -7.74 6.03 -4.81
N PHE A 66 -6.58 5.40 -4.91
CA PHE A 66 -6.47 3.95 -4.76
C PHE A 66 -6.34 3.60 -3.28
N LEU A 67 -7.37 2.96 -2.76
CA LEU A 67 -7.38 2.40 -1.42
C LEU A 67 -6.78 1.02 -1.44
N LEU A 68 -5.79 0.80 -0.60
CA LEU A 68 -5.14 -0.48 -0.45
C LEU A 68 -5.31 -0.95 1.00
N THR A 69 -5.74 -2.19 1.17
CA THR A 69 -6.10 -2.75 2.48
C THR A 69 -5.32 -4.05 2.66
N TRP A 70 -4.60 -4.14 3.78
CA TRP A 70 -3.86 -5.33 4.18
C TRP A 70 -4.38 -5.86 5.51
N HIS A 71 -4.47 -7.17 5.60
CA HIS A 71 -4.68 -7.87 6.86
C HIS A 71 -3.33 -8.29 7.42
N ARG A 72 -3.16 -8.10 8.73
CA ARG A 72 -2.01 -8.67 9.42
C ARG A 72 -2.06 -10.20 9.31
N THR A 73 -0.98 -10.77 8.80
CA THR A 73 -0.75 -12.22 8.87
C THR A 73 0.09 -12.52 10.11
N THR A 74 -0.14 -13.69 10.70
CA THR A 74 0.58 -14.20 11.88
C THR A 74 1.84 -14.95 11.47
#